data_AF-A0AAV6BIC7-F1
#
_entry.id   AF-A0AAV6BIC7-F1
#
_cell.length_a   1.000
_cell.length_b   1.000
_cell.length_c   1.000
_cell.angle_alpha   90.00
_cell.angle_beta   90.00
_cell.angle_gamma   90.00
#
_symmetry.space_group_name_H-M   'P 1'
#
loop_
_entity.id
_entity.type
_entity.pdbx_description
1 polymer ?
#
loop_
_entity_poly.entity_id
_entity_poly.type
_entity_poly.pdbx_seq_one_letter_code
_entity_poly.pdbx_strand_id
1 'polypeptide(L)'
;VKALTPPANEEDDPERAELEGTILETMGRLEQADALFAEAHRLEPSNFPLPVRLSSDDFKTLLDKVLASLPPVIREAVLEVPVLVEAKPTREMAEHAPAINPEVLGLFVGTSVGHKMWASGYGDIVLLFQRNLERAGESRQEVSKELKITLLHEYGHYLGFDEEELEHLGLG
;
A
#
# COMPACT_ATOMS: atom_id res chain seq x y z
N VAL A 1 30.12 16.22 -19.16
CA VAL A 1 30.01 15.85 -17.73
C VAL A 1 29.47 17.07 -17.00
N LYS A 2 28.21 17.07 -16.55
CA LYS A 2 27.71 18.12 -15.67
C LYS A 2 28.57 18.07 -14.40
N ALA A 3 29.16 19.20 -14.02
CA ALA A 3 29.94 19.27 -12.79
C ALA A 3 29.00 19.01 -11.61
N LEU A 4 29.16 17.86 -10.95
CA LEU A 4 28.56 17.61 -9.65
C LEU A 4 29.23 18.58 -8.69
N THR A 5 28.49 19.62 -8.31
CA THR A 5 28.86 20.47 -7.20
C THR A 5 28.66 19.59 -5.96
N PRO A 6 29.67 19.40 -5.10
CA PRO A 6 29.48 18.62 -3.89
C PRO A 6 28.32 19.24 -3.09
N PRO A 7 27.40 18.43 -2.52
CA PRO A 7 26.29 18.95 -1.75
C PRO A 7 26.83 19.84 -0.62
N ALA A 8 26.17 20.96 -0.41
CA ALA A 8 26.48 21.86 0.69
C ALA A 8 26.04 21.17 1.98
N ASN A 9 26.99 20.56 2.71
CA ASN A 9 26.76 19.78 3.93
C ASN A 9 25.99 18.45 3.69
N GLU A 10 26.47 17.33 4.24
CA GLU A 10 25.79 16.00 4.12
C GLU A 10 24.35 16.00 4.67
N GLU A 11 24.01 16.99 5.50
CA GLU A 11 22.67 17.18 6.05
C GLU A 11 21.65 17.65 5.00
N ASP A 12 22.02 18.48 4.03
CA ASP A 12 21.14 19.02 2.97
C ASP A 12 21.16 18.16 1.69
N ASP A 13 21.18 16.84 1.84
CA ASP A 13 21.08 15.87 0.73
C ASP A 13 19.65 15.29 0.64
N PRO A 14 18.87 15.65 -0.40
CA PRO A 14 17.50 15.13 -0.55
C PRO A 14 17.45 13.63 -0.84
N GLU A 15 18.45 13.06 -1.52
CA GLU A 15 18.51 11.62 -1.78
C GLU A 15 18.72 10.84 -0.48
N ARG A 16 19.58 11.37 0.41
CA ARG A 16 19.77 10.82 1.77
C ARG A 16 18.46 10.85 2.55
N ALA A 17 17.78 12.00 2.59
CA ALA A 17 16.53 12.15 3.32
C ALA A 17 15.43 11.20 2.80
N GLU A 18 15.28 11.05 1.48
CA GLU A 18 14.32 10.10 0.89
C GLU A 18 14.65 8.64 1.25
N LEU A 19 15.93 8.26 1.17
CA LEU A 19 16.38 6.90 1.50
C LEU A 19 16.15 6.58 2.98
N GLU A 20 16.56 7.47 3.89
CA GLU A 20 16.33 7.31 5.33
C GLU A 20 14.83 7.28 5.65
N GLY A 21 14.03 8.13 4.99
CA GLY A 21 12.57 8.12 5.12
C GLY A 21 11.98 6.78 4.74
N THR A 22 12.41 6.20 3.61
CA THR A 22 11.96 4.87 3.14
C THR A 22 12.32 3.76 4.13
N ILE A 23 13.53 3.81 4.70
CA ILE A 23 13.97 2.86 5.73
C ILE A 23 13.09 2.97 6.98
N LEU A 24 12.87 4.20 7.47
CA LEU A 24 12.03 4.43 8.65
C LEU A 24 10.58 4.02 8.41
N GLU A 25 10.03 4.27 7.22
CA GLU A 25 8.69 3.84 6.85
C GLU A 25 8.57 2.31 6.86
N THR A 26 9.56 1.62 6.31
CA THR A 26 9.66 0.14 6.34
C THR A 26 9.76 -0.41 7.76
N MET A 27 10.42 0.33 8.66
CA MET A 27 10.51 0.00 10.09
C MET A 27 9.27 0.41 10.90
N GLY A 28 8.23 0.95 10.27
CA GLY A 28 7.00 1.41 10.93
C GLY A 28 7.13 2.73 11.69
N ARG A 29 8.23 3.48 11.52
CA ARG A 29 8.43 4.81 12.12
C ARG A 29 7.87 5.91 11.22
N LEU A 30 6.55 5.86 11.00
CA LEU A 30 5.87 6.61 9.95
C LEU A 30 5.98 8.14 10.09
N GLU A 31 5.86 8.69 11.30
CA GLU A 31 5.97 10.14 11.52
C GLU A 31 7.38 10.67 11.22
N GLN A 32 8.41 9.89 11.55
CA GLN A 32 9.80 10.26 11.27
C GLN A 32 10.09 10.15 9.77
N ALA A 33 9.53 9.14 9.10
CA ALA A 33 9.60 9.00 7.65
C ALA A 33 8.93 10.20 6.95
N ASP A 34 7.73 10.58 7.37
CA ASP A 34 7.01 11.73 6.80
C ASP A 34 7.79 13.04 6.96
N ALA A 35 8.50 13.23 8.09
CA ALA A 35 9.36 14.38 8.30
C ALA A 35 10.55 14.42 7.32
N LEU A 36 11.18 13.28 7.05
CA LEU A 36 12.27 13.17 6.09
C LEU A 36 11.81 13.35 4.64
N PHE A 37 10.64 12.83 4.27
CA PHE A 37 10.05 13.09 2.95
C PHE A 37 9.74 14.58 2.77
N ALA A 38 9.25 15.26 3.80
CA ALA A 38 9.05 16.70 3.77
C ALA A 38 10.38 17.48 3.66
N GLU A 39 11.45 16.97 4.26
CA GLU A 39 12.79 17.53 4.11
C GLU A 39 13.34 17.37 2.69
N ALA A 40 13.28 16.15 2.12
CA ALA A 40 13.66 15.88 0.74
C ALA A 40 12.88 16.77 -0.24
N HIS A 41 11.56 16.86 -0.05
CA HIS A 41 10.70 17.73 -0.83
C HIS A 41 11.07 19.21 -0.70
N ARG A 42 11.39 19.69 0.51
CA ARG A 42 11.81 21.08 0.74
C ARG A 42 13.11 21.42 -0.01
N LEU A 43 14.04 20.48 -0.08
CA LEU A 43 15.33 20.63 -0.74
C LEU A 43 15.21 20.58 -2.27
N GLU A 44 14.46 19.61 -2.81
CA GLU A 44 14.25 19.48 -4.26
C GLU A 44 12.82 19.02 -4.63
N PRO A 45 11.83 19.93 -4.62
CA PRO A 45 10.40 19.58 -4.74
C PRO A 45 10.02 18.81 -6.02
N SER A 46 10.72 19.09 -7.12
CA SER A 46 10.43 18.49 -8.43
C SER A 46 10.84 17.03 -8.53
N ASN A 47 11.88 16.61 -7.79
CA ASN A 47 12.41 15.24 -7.81
C ASN A 47 11.84 14.40 -6.67
N PHE A 48 11.44 15.03 -5.56
CA PHE A 48 10.89 14.37 -4.38
C PHE A 48 9.50 14.94 -4.07
N PRO A 49 8.46 14.59 -4.85
CA PRO A 49 7.10 15.00 -4.54
C PRO A 49 6.64 14.40 -3.22
N LEU A 50 5.83 15.13 -2.46
CA LEU A 50 5.21 14.57 -1.26
C LEU A 50 4.22 13.47 -1.65
N PRO A 51 4.26 12.32 -0.97
CA PRO A 51 3.27 11.28 -1.19
C PRO A 51 1.88 11.76 -0.71
N VAL A 52 0.83 11.18 -1.28
CA VAL A 52 -0.53 11.41 -0.78
C VAL A 52 -0.61 10.89 0.66
N ARG A 53 -1.28 11.61 1.55
CA ARG A 53 -1.53 11.18 2.93
C ARG A 53 -2.99 11.38 3.26
N LEU A 54 -3.69 10.29 3.57
CA LEU A 54 -5.08 10.28 3.98
C LEU A 54 -5.16 10.00 5.48
N SER A 55 -6.08 10.67 6.16
CA SER A 55 -6.47 10.24 7.50
C SER A 55 -7.10 8.84 7.44
N SER A 56 -7.08 8.09 8.55
CA SER A 56 -7.75 6.79 8.60
C SER A 56 -9.24 6.89 8.23
N ASP A 57 -9.92 7.96 8.64
CA ASP A 57 -11.33 8.20 8.30
C ASP A 57 -11.53 8.51 6.81
N ASP A 58 -10.63 9.30 6.21
CA ASP A 58 -10.67 9.60 4.78
C ASP A 58 -10.39 8.36 3.93
N PHE A 59 -9.43 7.54 4.36
CA PHE A 59 -9.10 6.29 3.70
C PHE A 59 -10.26 5.30 3.82
N LYS A 60 -10.84 5.15 5.02
CA LYS A 60 -12.05 4.33 5.22
C LYS A 60 -13.20 4.79 4.31
N THR A 61 -13.45 6.10 4.27
CA THR A 61 -14.49 6.66 3.39
C THR A 61 -14.21 6.38 1.91
N LEU A 62 -12.93 6.40 1.51
CA LEU A 62 -12.52 6.06 0.16
C LEU A 62 -12.74 4.57 -0.13
N LEU A 63 -12.33 3.69 0.78
CA LEU A 63 -12.51 2.25 0.71
C LEU A 63 -13.99 1.87 0.60
N ASP A 64 -14.86 2.42 1.44
CA ASP A 64 -16.30 2.16 1.40
C ASP A 64 -16.90 2.51 0.03
N LYS A 65 -16.46 3.64 -0.57
CA LYS A 65 -16.89 4.06 -1.92
C LYS A 65 -16.38 3.10 -3.00
N VAL A 66 -15.12 2.68 -2.90
CA VAL A 66 -14.53 1.74 -3.86
C VAL A 66 -15.26 0.41 -3.79
N LEU A 67 -15.43 -0.18 -2.59
CA LEU A 67 -16.15 -1.43 -2.38
C LEU A 67 -17.57 -1.38 -2.94
N ALA A 68 -18.31 -0.29 -2.71
CA ALA A 68 -19.66 -0.12 -3.27
C ALA A 68 -19.68 -0.14 -4.82
N SER A 69 -18.60 0.35 -5.45
CA SER A 69 -18.45 0.42 -6.91
C SER A 69 -18.00 -0.88 -7.58
N LEU A 70 -17.57 -1.89 -6.80
CA LEU A 70 -17.07 -3.16 -7.34
C LEU A 70 -18.19 -4.01 -7.97
N PRO A 71 -17.85 -4.96 -8.86
CA PRO A 71 -18.82 -5.91 -9.40
C PRO A 71 -19.59 -6.66 -8.29
N PRO A 72 -20.87 -7.03 -8.50
CA PRO A 72 -21.68 -7.73 -7.50
C PRO A 72 -21.00 -8.97 -6.91
N VAL A 73 -20.38 -9.81 -7.75
CA VAL A 73 -19.69 -11.03 -7.33
C VAL A 73 -18.55 -10.74 -6.34
N ILE A 74 -17.81 -9.65 -6.54
CA ILE A 74 -16.73 -9.24 -5.63
C ILE A 74 -17.30 -8.69 -4.33
N ARG A 75 -18.39 -7.90 -4.39
CA ARG A 75 -19.04 -7.40 -3.18
C ARG A 75 -19.61 -8.52 -2.31
N GLU A 76 -20.08 -9.60 -2.91
CA GLU A 76 -20.51 -10.81 -2.18
C GLU A 76 -19.31 -11.49 -1.52
N ALA A 77 -18.19 -11.65 -2.23
CA ALA A 77 -16.95 -12.22 -1.68
C ALA A 77 -16.40 -11.42 -0.48
N VAL A 78 -16.53 -10.08 -0.50
CA VAL A 78 -16.13 -9.20 0.63
C VAL A 78 -16.90 -9.52 1.93
N LEU A 79 -18.13 -10.05 1.83
CA LEU A 79 -18.91 -10.44 3.02
C LEU A 79 -18.39 -11.74 3.65
N GLU A 80 -17.75 -12.60 2.86
CA GLU A 80 -17.17 -13.87 3.31
C GLU A 80 -15.71 -13.71 3.76
N VAL A 81 -14.96 -12.88 3.03
CA VAL A 81 -13.54 -12.61 3.25
C VAL A 81 -13.40 -11.11 3.56
N PRO A 82 -13.30 -10.72 4.84
CA PRO A 82 -13.25 -9.31 5.20
C PRO A 82 -11.93 -8.64 4.79
N VAL A 83 -12.01 -7.33 4.58
CA VAL A 83 -10.85 -6.47 4.33
C VAL A 83 -10.33 -5.90 5.64
N LEU A 84 -9.04 -6.07 5.91
CA LEU A 84 -8.32 -5.39 6.99
C LEU A 84 -7.33 -4.38 6.40
N VAL A 85 -7.23 -3.22 7.04
CA VAL A 85 -6.31 -2.16 6.62
C VAL A 85 -5.19 -2.04 7.63
N GLU A 86 -3.97 -2.19 7.15
CA GLU A 86 -2.74 -1.98 7.90
C GLU A 86 -1.96 -0.83 7.29
N ALA A 87 -1.03 -0.24 8.04
CA ALA A 87 -0.22 0.84 7.49
C ALA A 87 0.77 0.32 6.42
N LYS A 88 1.48 -0.78 6.74
CA LYS A 88 2.53 -1.42 5.94
C LYS A 88 2.56 -2.94 6.24
N PRO A 89 3.12 -3.77 5.35
CA PRO A 89 3.43 -5.16 5.68
C PRO A 89 4.37 -5.23 6.88
N THR A 90 4.04 -6.03 7.89
CA THR A 90 4.92 -6.20 9.06
C THR A 90 5.99 -7.25 8.80
N ARG A 91 7.08 -7.18 9.57
CA ARG A 91 8.12 -8.22 9.52
C ARG A 91 7.58 -9.61 9.87
N GLU A 92 6.67 -9.69 10.84
CA GLU A 92 6.03 -10.95 11.23
C GLU A 92 5.22 -11.56 10.07
N MET A 93 4.50 -10.73 9.31
CA MET A 93 3.82 -11.17 8.09
C MET A 93 4.81 -11.70 7.06
N ALA A 94 5.94 -11.01 6.86
CA ALA A 94 7.00 -11.46 5.95
C ALA A 94 7.66 -12.77 6.42
N GLU A 95 7.77 -13.03 7.73
CA GLU A 95 8.31 -14.31 8.23
C GLU A 95 7.37 -15.49 7.95
N HIS A 96 6.06 -15.26 7.94
CA HIS A 96 5.05 -16.29 7.62
C HIS A 96 4.72 -16.41 6.13
N ALA A 97 5.05 -15.39 5.35
CA ALA A 97 4.94 -15.35 3.90
C ALA A 97 6.20 -14.69 3.30
N PRO A 98 7.32 -15.43 3.23
CA PRO A 98 8.67 -14.91 2.92
C PRO A 98 8.87 -14.36 1.49
N ALA A 99 7.81 -14.31 0.69
CA ALA A 99 7.80 -13.71 -0.64
C ALA A 99 7.00 -12.41 -0.73
N ILE A 100 6.48 -11.87 0.39
CA ILE A 100 5.75 -10.61 0.37
C ILE A 100 6.74 -9.47 0.07
N ASN A 101 6.53 -8.81 -1.07
CA ASN A 101 7.18 -7.56 -1.39
C ASN A 101 6.76 -6.48 -0.37
N PRO A 102 7.69 -5.75 0.29
CA PRO A 102 7.35 -4.66 1.21
C PRO A 102 6.48 -3.56 0.60
N GLU A 103 6.51 -3.42 -0.73
CA GLU A 103 5.73 -2.44 -1.50
C GLU A 103 4.40 -3.00 -2.02
N VAL A 104 4.01 -4.22 -1.63
CA VAL A 104 2.72 -4.78 -2.05
C VAL A 104 1.56 -3.91 -1.56
N LEU A 105 0.55 -3.68 -2.41
CA LEU A 105 -0.57 -2.79 -2.09
C LEU A 105 -1.66 -3.49 -1.27
N GLY A 106 -1.84 -4.79 -1.50
CA GLY A 106 -2.76 -5.66 -0.78
C GLY A 106 -2.26 -7.10 -0.78
N LEU A 107 -2.93 -7.95 -0.01
CA LEU A 107 -2.56 -9.36 0.09
C LEU A 107 -3.74 -10.20 0.58
N PHE A 108 -4.11 -11.22 -0.19
CA PHE A 108 -4.95 -12.30 0.30
C PHE A 108 -4.18 -13.20 1.28
N VAL A 109 -4.75 -13.39 2.47
CA VAL A 109 -4.18 -14.25 3.52
C VAL A 109 -5.19 -15.34 3.86
N GLY A 110 -4.84 -16.58 3.50
CA GLY A 110 -5.66 -17.74 3.79
C GLY A 110 -5.73 -18.11 5.27
N THR A 111 -6.75 -18.90 5.61
CA THR A 111 -7.17 -19.29 6.97
C THR A 111 -6.04 -19.76 7.89
N SER A 112 -5.06 -20.52 7.39
CA SER A 112 -3.99 -21.08 8.23
C SER A 112 -3.02 -20.02 8.76
N VAL A 113 -2.82 -18.93 8.01
CA VAL A 113 -2.00 -17.77 8.40
C VAL A 113 -2.87 -16.73 9.09
N GLY A 114 -4.09 -16.49 8.56
CA GLY A 114 -5.09 -15.59 9.13
C GLY A 114 -5.36 -15.84 10.61
N HIS A 115 -5.65 -17.10 10.97
CA HIS A 115 -5.97 -17.48 12.34
C HIS A 115 -4.79 -17.23 13.31
N LYS A 116 -3.54 -17.40 12.84
CA LYS A 116 -2.34 -17.22 13.67
C LYS A 116 -2.06 -15.75 13.99
N MET A 117 -2.27 -14.86 13.03
CA MET A 117 -1.81 -13.47 13.16
C MET A 117 -2.86 -12.53 13.79
N TRP A 118 -4.16 -12.74 13.54
CA TRP A 118 -5.19 -11.81 14.03
C TRP A 118 -6.09 -12.38 15.13
N ALA A 119 -5.98 -13.67 15.48
CA ALA A 119 -6.82 -14.34 16.48
C ALA A 119 -8.33 -14.05 16.32
N SER A 120 -8.74 -13.65 15.12
CA SER A 120 -9.96 -12.88 14.88
C SER A 120 -11.16 -13.77 14.57
N GLY A 121 -10.96 -15.10 14.58
CA GLY A 121 -11.96 -16.09 14.18
C GLY A 121 -12.30 -16.06 12.68
N TYR A 122 -11.77 -15.10 11.92
CA TYR A 122 -11.88 -15.05 10.48
C TYR A 122 -11.00 -16.13 9.86
N GLY A 123 -11.52 -16.77 8.81
CA GLY A 123 -10.76 -17.69 7.98
C GLY A 123 -9.83 -16.91 7.07
N ASP A 124 -10.25 -16.73 5.83
CA ASP A 124 -9.52 -15.96 4.85
C ASP A 124 -9.77 -14.46 5.05
N ILE A 125 -8.76 -13.63 4.76
CA ILE A 125 -8.87 -12.18 4.80
C ILE A 125 -8.13 -11.54 3.62
N VAL A 126 -8.50 -10.32 3.25
CA VAL A 126 -7.70 -9.46 2.37
C VAL A 126 -7.09 -8.34 3.20
N LEU A 127 -5.78 -8.19 3.15
CA LEU A 127 -5.08 -7.04 3.70
C LEU A 127 -4.93 -5.95 2.64
N LEU A 128 -4.99 -4.70 3.08
CA LEU A 128 -4.58 -3.53 2.31
C LEU A 128 -3.55 -2.74 3.11
N PHE A 129 -2.55 -2.22 2.42
CA PHE A 129 -1.46 -1.46 3.04
C PHE A 129 -1.59 0.01 2.65
N GLN A 130 -2.19 0.80 3.56
CA GLN A 130 -2.57 2.19 3.29
C GLN A 130 -1.38 3.04 2.82
N ARG A 131 -0.21 2.93 3.46
CA ARG A 131 0.96 3.75 3.09
C ARG A 131 1.50 3.38 1.70
N ASN A 132 1.40 2.11 1.30
CA ASN A 132 1.82 1.68 -0.04
C ASN A 132 0.87 2.21 -1.10
N LEU A 133 -0.43 2.10 -0.87
CA LEU A 133 -1.46 2.67 -1.76
C LEU A 133 -1.31 4.20 -1.91
N GLU A 134 -1.02 4.89 -0.82
CA GLU A 134 -0.74 6.32 -0.78
C GLU A 134 0.53 6.75 -1.53
N ARG A 135 1.55 5.88 -1.57
CA ARG A 135 2.79 6.11 -2.35
C ARG A 135 2.62 5.77 -3.82
N ALA A 136 1.73 4.82 -4.15
CA ALA A 136 1.49 4.39 -5.52
C ALA A 136 0.73 5.42 -6.37
N GLY A 137 0.03 6.37 -5.74
CA GLY A 137 -0.71 7.42 -6.44
C GLY A 137 -0.20 8.82 -6.13
N GLU A 138 -0.28 9.71 -7.11
CA GLU A 138 0.07 11.14 -6.99
C GLU A 138 -1.13 11.99 -6.54
N SER A 139 -2.33 11.39 -6.49
CA SER A 139 -3.57 12.06 -6.06
C SER A 139 -4.53 11.10 -5.36
N ARG A 140 -5.50 11.64 -4.61
CA ARG A 140 -6.57 10.84 -3.98
C ARG A 140 -7.34 9.99 -5.01
N GLN A 141 -7.48 10.49 -6.24
CA GLN A 141 -8.14 9.81 -7.35
C GLN A 141 -7.31 8.61 -7.83
N GLU A 142 -5.99 8.76 -7.92
CA GLU A 142 -5.09 7.67 -8.26
C GLU A 142 -5.01 6.63 -7.15
N VAL A 143 -4.90 7.04 -5.88
CA VAL A 143 -5.01 6.12 -4.73
C VAL A 143 -6.32 5.33 -4.78
N SER A 144 -7.44 5.98 -5.15
CA SER A 144 -8.72 5.30 -5.33
C SER A 144 -8.71 4.27 -6.45
N LYS A 145 -7.98 4.54 -7.54
CA LYS A 145 -7.86 3.66 -8.70
C LYS A 145 -7.00 2.46 -8.33
N GLU A 146 -5.83 2.68 -7.74
CA GLU A 146 -4.94 1.61 -7.27
C GLU A 146 -5.65 0.72 -6.26
N LEU A 147 -6.35 1.31 -5.28
CA LEU A 147 -7.15 0.58 -4.31
C LEU A 147 -8.20 -0.31 -4.98
N LYS A 148 -8.88 0.19 -6.02
CA LYS A 148 -9.86 -0.57 -6.77
C LYS A 148 -9.21 -1.75 -7.49
N ILE A 149 -8.10 -1.51 -8.18
CA ILE A 149 -7.33 -2.52 -8.92
C ILE A 149 -6.87 -3.62 -7.96
N THR A 150 -6.21 -3.25 -6.85
CA THR A 150 -5.75 -4.17 -5.82
C THR A 150 -6.90 -5.05 -5.31
N LEU A 151 -8.05 -4.47 -4.95
CA LEU A 151 -9.19 -5.27 -4.48
C LEU A 151 -9.70 -6.23 -5.55
N LEU A 152 -9.74 -5.81 -6.82
CA LEU A 152 -10.17 -6.69 -7.91
C LEU A 152 -9.20 -7.85 -8.12
N HIS A 153 -7.89 -7.61 -8.06
CA HIS A 153 -6.87 -8.65 -8.14
C HIS A 153 -7.00 -9.67 -6.99
N GLU A 154 -7.01 -9.19 -5.74
CA GLU A 154 -7.02 -10.07 -4.57
C GLU A 154 -8.30 -10.92 -4.50
N TYR A 155 -9.48 -10.32 -4.70
CA TYR A 155 -10.74 -11.07 -4.75
C TYR A 155 -10.88 -11.87 -6.04
N GLY A 156 -10.22 -11.45 -7.10
CA GLY A 156 -10.10 -12.18 -8.35
C GLY A 156 -9.48 -13.56 -8.14
N HIS A 157 -8.29 -13.57 -7.53
CA HIS A 157 -7.60 -14.81 -7.17
C HIS A 157 -8.38 -15.64 -6.14
N TYR A 158 -9.02 -15.01 -5.16
CA TYR A 158 -9.89 -15.73 -4.22
C TYR A 158 -11.02 -16.51 -4.93
N LEU A 159 -11.62 -15.90 -5.95
CA LEU A 159 -12.67 -16.53 -6.76
C LEU A 159 -12.13 -17.54 -7.79
N GLY A 160 -10.80 -17.67 -7.89
CA GLY A 160 -10.14 -18.61 -8.79
C GLY A 160 -9.89 -18.08 -10.20
N PHE A 161 -9.99 -16.75 -10.42
CA PHE A 161 -9.63 -16.15 -11.70
C PHE A 161 -8.09 -16.08 -11.84
N ASP A 162 -7.61 -16.39 -13.05
CA ASP A 162 -6.20 -16.21 -13.41
C ASP A 162 -5.91 -14.78 -13.92
N GLU A 163 -4.63 -14.46 -14.12
CA GLU A 163 -4.20 -13.12 -14.55
C GLU A 163 -4.78 -12.73 -15.92
N GLU A 164 -4.91 -13.70 -16.82
CA GLU A 164 -5.48 -13.46 -18.15
C GLU A 164 -6.97 -13.14 -18.05
N GLU A 165 -7.72 -13.85 -17.21
CA GLU A 165 -9.13 -13.57 -16.94
C GLU A 165 -9.32 -12.21 -16.28
N LEU A 166 -8.41 -11.80 -15.40
CA LEU A 166 -8.42 -10.47 -14.79
C LEU A 166 -8.13 -9.38 -15.83
N GLU A 167 -7.12 -9.52 -16.68
CA GLU A 167 -6.85 -8.60 -17.79
C GLU A 167 -8.04 -8.46 -18.75
N HIS A 168 -8.68 -9.57 -19.12
CA HIS A 168 -9.85 -9.57 -20.02
C HIS A 168 -11.07 -8.88 -19.42
N LEU A 169 -11.21 -8.88 -18.10
CA LEU A 169 -12.23 -8.14 -17.37
C LEU A 169 -11.85 -6.67 -17.16
N GLY A 170 -10.66 -6.24 -17.63
CA GLY A 170 -10.10 -4.91 -17.41
C GLY A 170 -9.61 -4.69 -15.99
N LEU A 171 -9.17 -5.76 -15.33
CA LEU A 171 -8.78 -5.83 -13.93
C LEU A 171 -7.30 -6.17 -13.72
N GLY A 172 -6.56 -6.51 -14.79
CA GLY A 172 -5.12 -6.78 -14.80
C GLY A 172 -4.26 -5.53 -14.73
#